data_AF-A0A438KHU2-F1
#
_entry.id   AF-A0A438KHU2-F1
#
_cell.length_a   1.000
_cell.length_b   1.000
_cell.length_c   1.000
_cell.angle_alpha   90.00
_cell.angle_beta   90.00
_cell.angle_gamma   90.00
#
_symmetry.space_group_name_H-M   'P 1'
#
loop_
_entity.id
_entity.type
_entity.pdbx_description
1 polymer ?
#
loop_
_entity_poly.entity_id
_entity_poly.type
_entity_poly.pdbx_seq_one_letter_code
_entity_poly.pdbx_strand_id
1 'polypeptide(L)'
;MLLVGDFHSWCLELNPEPCLLSLAPGNLYGDVSGLAKIIVTEGLIPFDIVKNRIVNFIKFIHANRLDTTISGSMKQESNEGSRLFKIMAKSFSKRWQNGEISNFQYLMHLNTLAGRGYSDLTQYPVFPWVLADYESENLDLSDPKTFRKLEKPMGCQTLDGEEEFKKRYESWDDPEVPKFHYGSHYSSAGIVLFYLLRLPPFSAENQKLQGGQFDHADRLFNSVRDTWLSAAGKGNTSDVKELIPEFFYMPEFLENRFNLDLGEKQSGEKVGDVVLPPWAKGSAREFIRKHREALESDFVSENLHHWIDLIFGYKQRGKAAEEAVNVFYHYTYEGSVDIDSVTDPSLKASILAQINHFGQTPKQLFSNPM
;
A
#
# COMPACT_ATOMS: atom_id res chain seq x y z
N MET A 1 -31.42 -4.51 -0.99
CA MET A 1 -31.45 -3.14 -1.56
C MET A 1 -31.45 -2.16 -0.39
N LEU A 2 -30.28 -1.87 0.14
CA LEU A 2 -29.98 -0.74 1.02
C LEU A 2 -28.70 -0.15 0.45
N LEU A 3 -28.77 1.15 0.16
CA LEU A 3 -27.99 1.85 -0.83
C LEU A 3 -26.66 2.37 -0.28
N VAL A 4 -25.71 2.46 -1.21
CA VAL A 4 -24.48 3.26 -1.37
C VAL A 4 -24.53 4.70 -0.79
N GLY A 5 -25.01 4.90 0.44
CA GLY A 5 -25.30 6.23 1.01
C GLY A 5 -24.28 6.77 2.04
N ASP A 6 -23.61 5.93 2.82
CA ASP A 6 -23.00 6.41 4.07
C ASP A 6 -21.49 6.65 4.05
N PHE A 7 -20.84 6.58 2.88
CA PHE A 7 -19.41 6.93 2.78
C PHE A 7 -19.18 8.43 2.53
N HIS A 8 -20.19 9.16 2.00
CA HIS A 8 -20.08 10.59 1.73
C HIS A 8 -20.18 11.45 3.00
N SER A 9 -20.80 10.94 4.06
CA SER A 9 -20.96 11.65 5.33
C SER A 9 -19.75 11.55 6.25
N TRP A 10 -18.78 10.65 5.98
CA TRP A 10 -17.63 10.43 6.86
C TRP A 10 -16.44 11.36 6.58
N CYS A 11 -16.39 12.00 5.40
CA CYS A 11 -15.27 12.86 4.99
C CYS A 11 -15.44 14.36 5.30
N LEU A 12 -16.57 14.81 5.88
CA LEU A 12 -16.89 16.25 5.97
C LEU A 12 -16.91 16.90 7.36
N GLU A 13 -16.61 16.21 8.46
CA GLU A 13 -16.61 16.87 9.78
C GLU A 13 -15.21 16.92 10.41
N LEU A 14 -14.53 18.05 10.18
CA LEU A 14 -13.42 18.56 10.96
C LEU A 14 -13.93 19.68 11.89
N ASN A 15 -13.59 19.57 13.18
CA ASN A 15 -13.67 20.54 14.31
C ASN A 15 -14.89 20.50 15.29
N PRO A 16 -14.78 20.98 16.56
CA PRO A 16 -14.71 20.12 17.77
C PRO A 16 -15.79 20.38 18.88
N GLU A 17 -15.78 19.53 19.93
CA GLU A 17 -16.40 19.67 21.29
C GLU A 17 -17.91 19.26 21.47
N PRO A 18 -18.38 18.87 22.69
CA PRO A 18 -18.75 17.48 22.97
C PRO A 18 -20.19 17.30 23.51
N CYS A 19 -20.76 16.10 23.37
CA CYS A 19 -21.91 15.69 24.20
C CYS A 19 -21.75 14.27 24.77
N LEU A 20 -21.87 14.24 26.10
CA LEU A 20 -21.91 13.10 27.02
C LEU A 20 -23.23 12.31 26.96
N LEU A 21 -23.19 11.13 27.62
CA LEU A 21 -24.29 10.24 28.08
C LEU A 21 -24.67 9.12 27.08
N SER A 22 -24.82 7.85 27.45
CA SER A 22 -24.72 7.13 28.72
C SER A 22 -24.61 5.62 28.47
N LEU A 23 -23.97 4.92 29.41
CA LEU A 23 -23.70 3.48 29.52
C LEU A 23 -24.97 2.58 29.55
N ALA A 24 -24.85 1.29 29.19
CA ALA A 24 -24.86 0.12 30.12
C ALA A 24 -24.74 -1.24 29.33
N PRO A 25 -24.52 -2.42 29.96
CA PRO A 25 -23.34 -3.27 29.69
C PRO A 25 -23.66 -4.75 29.36
N GLY A 26 -22.64 -5.52 28.94
CA GLY A 26 -22.73 -6.97 28.80
C GLY A 26 -21.35 -7.63 28.62
N ASN A 27 -20.84 -8.18 29.72
CA ASN A 27 -19.50 -8.76 29.89
C ASN A 27 -19.22 -9.98 29.00
N LEU A 28 -18.01 -10.01 28.42
CA LEU A 28 -17.14 -11.19 28.39
C LEU A 28 -15.70 -10.70 28.58
N TYR A 29 -15.26 -10.72 29.84
CA TYR A 29 -13.90 -10.43 30.26
C TYR A 29 -13.01 -11.64 30.00
N GLY A 30 -12.04 -11.46 29.11
CA GLY A 30 -10.75 -12.15 29.12
C GLY A 30 -9.68 -11.08 29.28
N ASP A 31 -9.08 -11.05 30.45
CA ASP A 31 -8.13 -10.10 31.04
C ASP A 31 -7.36 -9.13 30.11
N VAL A 32 -7.82 -7.86 30.09
CA VAL A 32 -7.11 -6.70 29.52
C VAL A 32 -6.54 -5.79 30.62
N SER A 33 -6.54 -6.24 31.87
CA SER A 33 -6.25 -5.39 33.04
C SER A 33 -4.76 -5.21 33.32
N GLY A 34 -3.89 -6.03 32.71
CA GLY A 34 -2.43 -5.91 32.80
C GLY A 34 -1.79 -4.88 31.85
N LEU A 35 -2.48 -4.44 30.79
CA LEU A 35 -1.96 -3.49 29.79
C LEU A 35 -2.24 -2.02 30.13
N ALA A 36 -2.96 -1.76 31.23
CA ALA A 36 -3.48 -0.43 31.56
C ALA A 36 -2.70 0.31 32.67
N LYS A 37 -1.43 -0.04 32.94
CA LYS A 37 -0.68 0.58 34.05
C LYS A 37 0.70 1.16 33.72
N ILE A 38 1.07 1.28 32.45
CA ILE A 38 2.26 2.04 32.05
C ILE A 38 1.82 2.92 30.88
N ILE A 39 2.15 4.21 30.93
CA ILE A 39 1.74 5.30 30.02
C ILE A 39 0.46 6.05 30.47
N VAL A 40 0.56 6.75 31.61
CA VAL A 40 -0.21 7.98 31.86
C VAL A 40 0.76 9.02 32.40
N THR A 41 1.25 9.88 31.51
CA THR A 41 1.85 11.22 31.69
C THR A 41 2.63 11.48 30.39
N GLU A 42 2.37 12.43 29.51
CA GLU A 42 1.58 13.66 29.50
C GLU A 42 0.89 13.81 28.13
N GLY A 43 -0.16 14.62 28.07
CA GLY A 43 -1.15 14.63 27.00
C GLY A 43 -0.63 15.01 25.61
N LEU A 44 -1.25 14.40 24.60
CA LEU A 44 -1.92 15.04 23.46
C LEU A 44 -2.57 13.92 22.63
N ILE A 45 -3.90 13.97 22.49
CA ILE A 45 -4.87 12.99 21.93
C ILE A 45 -5.57 12.14 23.01
N PRO A 46 -6.90 12.29 23.20
CA PRO A 46 -7.68 11.47 24.15
C PRO A 46 -7.60 9.98 23.83
N PHE A 47 -7.24 9.17 24.83
CA PHE A 47 -7.13 7.71 24.81
C PHE A 47 -8.34 7.02 24.15
N ASP A 48 -9.53 7.58 24.31
CA ASP A 48 -10.77 7.03 23.77
C ASP A 48 -10.85 7.07 22.23
N ILE A 49 -10.19 8.01 21.57
CA ILE A 49 -10.21 8.15 20.10
C ILE A 49 -9.31 7.10 19.44
N VAL A 50 -8.10 6.89 19.98
CA VAL A 50 -7.16 5.88 19.50
C VAL A 50 -7.68 4.48 19.82
N LYS A 51 -8.21 4.29 21.03
CA LYS A 51 -8.86 3.05 21.44
C LYS A 51 -10.06 2.73 20.55
N ASN A 52 -10.93 3.69 20.23
CA ASN A 52 -12.07 3.43 19.36
C ASN A 52 -11.67 3.14 17.91
N ARG A 53 -10.62 3.77 17.37
CA ARG A 53 -10.11 3.47 16.02
C ARG A 53 -9.49 2.08 15.93
N ILE A 54 -8.67 1.71 16.91
CA ILE A 54 -8.04 0.38 16.98
C ILE A 54 -9.09 -0.69 17.29
N VAL A 55 -10.03 -0.44 18.20
CA VAL A 55 -11.12 -1.38 18.51
C VAL A 55 -12.07 -1.56 17.34
N ASN A 56 -12.39 -0.50 16.58
CA ASN A 56 -13.22 -0.64 15.37
C ASN A 56 -12.47 -1.34 14.24
N PHE A 57 -11.17 -1.09 14.09
CA PHE A 57 -10.32 -1.83 13.15
C PHE A 57 -10.20 -3.32 13.54
N ILE A 58 -9.99 -3.63 14.81
CA ILE A 58 -9.94 -5.00 15.33
C ILE A 58 -11.31 -5.70 15.21
N LYS A 59 -12.42 -5.00 15.50
CA LYS A 59 -13.77 -5.54 15.29
C LYS A 59 -14.04 -5.79 13.80
N PHE A 60 -13.56 -4.93 12.92
CA PHE A 60 -13.68 -5.09 11.47
C PHE A 60 -12.84 -6.27 10.93
N ILE A 61 -11.63 -6.46 11.44
CA ILE A 61 -10.75 -7.59 11.10
C ILE A 61 -11.28 -8.91 11.69
N HIS A 62 -11.77 -8.91 12.93
CA HIS A 62 -12.36 -10.11 13.55
C HIS A 62 -13.72 -10.48 12.97
N ALA A 63 -14.53 -9.51 12.53
CA ALA A 63 -15.79 -9.79 11.84
C ALA A 63 -15.59 -10.45 10.47
N ASN A 64 -14.38 -10.35 9.88
CA ASN A 64 -14.10 -10.78 8.51
C ASN A 64 -12.88 -11.70 8.36
N ARG A 65 -12.44 -12.38 9.42
CA ARG A 65 -11.45 -13.45 9.27
C ARG A 65 -12.04 -14.84 9.41
N LEU A 66 -11.99 -15.52 8.26
CA LEU A 66 -12.00 -16.97 8.04
C LEU A 66 -13.34 -17.67 8.24
N ASP A 67 -14.30 -17.30 7.39
CA ASP A 67 -14.87 -18.25 6.43
C ASP A 67 -15.76 -17.51 5.42
N THR A 68 -15.34 -17.48 4.17
CA THR A 68 -16.22 -17.47 2.99
C THR A 68 -15.37 -17.84 1.78
N THR A 69 -15.12 -19.15 1.69
CA THR A 69 -15.41 -19.95 0.51
C THR A 69 -15.54 -19.16 -0.79
N ILE A 70 -14.54 -19.37 -1.64
CA ILE A 70 -14.67 -19.45 -3.09
C ILE A 70 -16.02 -20.10 -3.41
N SER A 71 -17.04 -19.29 -3.67
CA SER A 71 -18.28 -19.76 -4.27
C SER A 71 -18.56 -18.88 -5.47
N GLY A 72 -18.53 -19.56 -6.62
CA GLY A 72 -18.68 -18.97 -7.93
C GLY A 72 -19.95 -18.15 -8.02
N SER A 73 -19.75 -16.92 -8.44
CA SER A 73 -20.69 -16.19 -9.28
C SER A 73 -19.85 -15.16 -10.02
N MET A 74 -19.13 -15.62 -11.06
CA MET A 74 -18.87 -14.79 -12.21
C MET A 74 -20.21 -14.42 -12.83
N LYS A 75 -20.94 -13.50 -12.19
CA LYS A 75 -21.93 -12.72 -12.90
C LYS A 75 -21.11 -11.82 -13.80
N GLN A 76 -21.24 -12.04 -15.11
CA GLN A 76 -20.89 -11.06 -16.13
C GLN A 76 -21.10 -9.66 -15.54
N GLU A 77 -20.03 -8.85 -15.45
CA GLU A 77 -20.19 -7.45 -15.09
C GLU A 77 -21.31 -6.91 -15.99
N SER A 78 -22.43 -6.50 -15.39
CA SER A 78 -23.48 -5.89 -16.19
C SER A 78 -22.83 -4.69 -16.89
N ASN A 79 -23.12 -4.54 -18.19
CA ASN A 79 -22.55 -3.46 -19.01
C ASN A 79 -22.78 -2.07 -18.36
N GLU A 80 -23.79 -1.98 -17.49
CA GLU A 80 -24.11 -0.83 -16.64
C GLU A 80 -23.10 -0.59 -15.52
N GLY A 81 -22.62 -1.62 -14.81
CA GLY A 81 -21.63 -1.49 -13.75
C GLY A 81 -20.30 -0.92 -14.28
N SER A 82 -19.78 -1.50 -15.37
CA SER A 82 -18.58 -1.00 -16.06
C SER A 82 -18.75 0.45 -16.54
N ARG A 83 -19.94 0.82 -17.02
CA ARG A 83 -20.26 2.19 -17.43
C ARG A 83 -20.28 3.17 -16.26
N LEU A 84 -20.84 2.79 -15.11
CA LEU A 84 -20.87 3.62 -13.90
C LEU A 84 -19.46 3.89 -13.36
N PHE A 85 -18.58 2.87 -13.34
CA PHE A 85 -17.19 3.06 -12.94
C PHE A 85 -16.46 4.08 -13.82
N LYS A 86 -16.64 3.99 -15.15
CA LYS A 86 -16.05 4.95 -16.10
C LYS A 86 -16.57 6.38 -15.89
N ILE A 87 -17.85 6.54 -15.55
CA ILE A 87 -18.44 7.86 -15.24
C ILE A 87 -17.85 8.42 -13.94
N MET A 88 -17.75 7.60 -12.88
CA MET A 88 -17.17 8.03 -11.62
C MET A 88 -15.68 8.39 -11.74
N ALA A 89 -14.89 7.57 -12.44
CA ALA A 89 -13.48 7.85 -12.70
C ALA A 89 -13.32 9.22 -13.37
N LYS A 90 -14.06 9.48 -14.45
CA LYS A 90 -14.05 10.78 -15.14
C LYS A 90 -14.47 11.95 -14.25
N SER A 91 -15.48 11.74 -13.40
CA SER A 91 -15.94 12.75 -12.44
C SER A 91 -14.82 13.12 -11.46
N PHE A 92 -14.16 12.13 -10.85
CA PHE A 92 -13.05 12.38 -9.94
C PHE A 92 -11.85 13.02 -10.65
N SER A 93 -11.51 12.58 -11.86
CA SER A 93 -10.43 13.21 -12.64
C SER A 93 -10.71 14.69 -12.88
N LYS A 94 -11.95 15.06 -13.24
CA LYS A 94 -12.31 16.45 -13.47
C LYS A 94 -12.23 17.30 -12.20
N ARG A 95 -12.70 16.76 -11.08
CA ARG A 95 -12.63 17.43 -9.77
C ARG A 95 -11.17 17.62 -9.32
N TRP A 96 -10.33 16.62 -9.54
CA TRP A 96 -8.90 16.69 -9.26
C TRP A 96 -8.20 17.77 -10.10
N GLN A 97 -8.43 17.76 -11.43
CA GLN A 97 -7.89 18.78 -12.34
C GLN A 97 -8.36 20.21 -12.00
N ASN A 98 -9.55 20.35 -11.44
CA ASN A 98 -10.09 21.63 -10.98
C ASN A 98 -9.58 22.05 -9.58
N GLY A 99 -8.78 21.22 -8.90
CA GLY A 99 -8.32 21.47 -7.54
C GLY A 99 -9.39 21.28 -6.46
N GLU A 100 -10.52 20.64 -6.78
CA GLU A 100 -11.62 20.39 -5.84
C GLU A 100 -11.35 19.22 -4.89
N ILE A 101 -10.42 18.33 -5.26
CA ILE A 101 -9.92 17.24 -4.43
C ILE A 101 -8.40 17.18 -4.52
N SER A 102 -7.75 16.80 -3.42
CA SER A 102 -6.29 16.71 -3.33
C SER A 102 -5.73 15.49 -4.06
N ASN A 103 -4.41 15.46 -4.29
CA ASN A 103 -3.72 14.32 -4.90
C ASN A 103 -3.98 13.03 -4.10
N PHE A 104 -3.89 13.10 -2.77
CA PHE A 104 -4.21 11.96 -1.91
C PHE A 104 -5.67 11.48 -2.06
N GLN A 105 -6.64 12.39 -2.05
CA GLN A 105 -8.05 12.02 -2.20
C GLN A 105 -8.30 11.36 -3.55
N TYR A 106 -7.70 11.90 -4.61
CA TYR A 106 -7.81 11.32 -5.94
C TYR A 106 -7.21 9.91 -5.99
N LEU A 107 -6.01 9.71 -5.45
CA LEU A 107 -5.38 8.39 -5.33
C LEU A 107 -6.24 7.39 -4.54
N MET A 108 -6.87 7.82 -3.43
CA MET A 108 -7.79 6.96 -2.68
C MET A 108 -9.01 6.57 -3.53
N HIS A 109 -9.60 7.51 -4.26
CA HIS A 109 -10.72 7.22 -5.16
C HIS A 109 -10.32 6.24 -6.27
N LEU A 110 -9.15 6.41 -6.90
CA LEU A 110 -8.67 5.48 -7.92
C LEU A 110 -8.44 4.07 -7.35
N ASN A 111 -7.83 3.97 -6.17
CA ASN A 111 -7.67 2.69 -5.49
C ASN A 111 -9.04 2.01 -5.26
N THR A 112 -10.02 2.73 -4.71
CA THR A 112 -11.37 2.19 -4.50
C THR A 112 -12.04 1.74 -5.80
N LEU A 113 -11.96 2.55 -6.86
CA LEU A 113 -12.52 2.20 -8.17
C LEU A 113 -11.83 0.99 -8.80
N ALA A 114 -10.55 0.78 -8.49
CA ALA A 114 -9.77 -0.35 -8.97
C ALA A 114 -9.92 -1.63 -8.12
N GLY A 115 -10.88 -1.65 -7.19
CA GLY A 115 -11.18 -2.80 -6.33
C GLY A 115 -10.35 -2.88 -5.05
N ARG A 116 -9.51 -1.88 -4.76
CA ARG A 116 -8.61 -1.88 -3.59
C ARG A 116 -9.25 -1.32 -2.34
N GLY A 117 -8.88 -1.88 -1.19
CA GLY A 117 -9.40 -1.47 0.10
C GLY A 117 -8.67 -2.12 1.28
N TYR A 118 -9.03 -1.68 2.49
CA TYR A 118 -8.36 -2.10 3.74
C TYR A 118 -8.81 -3.47 4.27
N SER A 119 -9.86 -4.06 3.69
CA SER A 119 -10.40 -5.36 4.10
C SER A 119 -9.55 -6.54 3.67
N ASP A 120 -8.75 -6.38 2.61
CA ASP A 120 -7.95 -7.44 2.03
C ASP A 120 -6.53 -6.93 1.79
N LEU A 121 -5.56 -7.53 2.50
CA LEU A 121 -4.14 -7.17 2.37
C LEU A 121 -3.57 -7.48 0.99
N THR A 122 -4.16 -8.42 0.24
CA THR A 122 -3.73 -8.76 -1.12
C THR A 122 -4.15 -7.70 -2.15
N GLN A 123 -5.16 -6.88 -1.81
CA GLN A 123 -5.69 -5.77 -2.62
C GLN A 123 -5.64 -4.44 -1.85
N TYR A 124 -4.62 -4.25 -1.03
CA TYR A 124 -4.45 -3.03 -0.24
C TYR A 124 -4.24 -1.80 -1.14
N PRO A 125 -4.66 -0.59 -0.75
CA PRO A 125 -4.39 0.60 -1.54
C PRO A 125 -2.89 0.83 -1.80
N VAL A 126 -2.56 1.29 -3.02
CA VAL A 126 -1.19 1.54 -3.48
C VAL A 126 -1.00 3.02 -3.72
N PHE A 127 0.12 3.55 -3.24
CA PHE A 127 0.54 4.95 -3.40
C PHE A 127 1.95 5.01 -3.98
N PRO A 128 2.29 6.07 -4.74
CA PRO A 128 3.64 6.24 -5.26
C PRO A 128 4.63 6.54 -4.14
N TRP A 129 5.86 6.06 -4.27
CA TRP A 129 6.98 6.85 -3.76
C TRP A 129 6.96 8.24 -4.39
N VAL A 130 7.11 9.29 -3.57
CA VAL A 130 7.12 10.68 -4.06
C VAL A 130 8.50 11.30 -3.99
N LEU A 131 9.18 11.11 -2.85
CA LEU A 131 10.52 11.61 -2.61
C LEU A 131 11.56 10.57 -3.07
N ALA A 132 12.72 11.08 -3.50
CA ALA A 132 13.93 10.32 -3.79
C ALA A 132 15.09 10.70 -2.84
N ASP A 133 14.97 11.83 -2.12
CA ASP A 133 15.97 12.29 -1.16
C ASP A 133 15.63 11.84 0.27
N TYR A 134 16.41 10.86 0.74
CA TYR A 134 16.34 10.33 2.10
C TYR A 134 17.69 10.50 2.85
N GLU A 135 18.55 11.41 2.38
CA GLU A 135 19.92 11.60 2.91
C GLU A 135 20.19 13.03 3.36
N SER A 136 19.56 14.03 2.73
CA SER A 136 19.84 15.43 3.04
C SER A 136 19.37 15.84 4.43
N GLU A 137 20.10 16.78 5.03
CA GLU A 137 19.72 17.45 6.30
C GLU A 137 18.47 18.35 6.15
N ASN A 138 18.23 18.87 4.95
CA ASN A 138 17.07 19.69 4.64
C ASN A 138 16.43 19.20 3.34
N LEU A 139 15.10 19.07 3.35
CA LEU A 139 14.34 18.65 2.19
C LEU A 139 13.90 19.88 1.38
N ASP A 140 14.45 20.04 0.17
CA ASP A 140 14.11 21.12 -0.75
C ASP A 140 13.09 20.68 -1.79
N LEU A 141 11.81 20.98 -1.56
CA LEU A 141 10.72 20.65 -2.49
C LEU A 141 10.70 21.53 -3.75
N SER A 142 11.64 22.47 -3.90
CA SER A 142 11.83 23.23 -5.14
C SER A 142 12.86 22.59 -6.09
N ASP A 143 13.68 21.64 -5.62
CA ASP A 143 14.60 20.89 -6.47
C ASP A 143 13.91 19.66 -7.07
N PRO A 144 13.76 19.56 -8.42
CA PRO A 144 13.21 18.38 -9.07
C PRO A 144 13.93 17.07 -8.70
N LYS A 145 15.22 17.12 -8.32
CA LYS A 145 15.99 15.93 -7.91
C LYS A 145 15.54 15.33 -6.58
N THR A 146 14.83 16.10 -5.77
CA THR A 146 14.24 15.62 -4.51
C THR A 146 13.10 14.63 -4.76
N PHE A 147 12.52 14.63 -5.95
CA PHE A 147 11.38 13.80 -6.31
C PHE A 147 11.79 12.55 -7.09
N ARG A 148 10.99 11.50 -6.94
CA ARG A 148 10.98 10.33 -7.81
C ARG A 148 10.58 10.74 -9.24
N LYS A 149 11.12 10.03 -10.24
CA LYS A 149 10.59 10.01 -11.61
C LYS A 149 9.25 9.26 -11.65
N LEU A 150 8.13 9.98 -11.61
CA LEU A 150 6.77 9.43 -11.56
C LEU A 150 6.36 8.72 -12.86
N GLU A 151 6.99 9.09 -13.98
CA GLU A 151 6.81 8.47 -15.29
C GLU A 151 7.52 7.13 -15.47
N LYS A 152 8.32 6.72 -14.47
CA LYS A 152 9.07 5.46 -14.45
C LYS A 152 8.57 4.55 -13.32
N PRO A 153 8.51 3.23 -13.53
CA PRO A 153 8.29 2.26 -12.46
C PRO A 153 9.48 2.24 -11.48
N MET A 154 9.30 1.59 -10.32
CA MET A 154 10.34 1.57 -9.26
C MET A 154 11.67 0.98 -9.73
N GLY A 155 11.64 -0.11 -10.50
CA GLY A 155 12.87 -0.70 -11.06
C GLY A 155 13.61 0.18 -12.08
N CYS A 156 13.08 1.34 -12.46
CA CYS A 156 13.63 2.22 -13.49
C CYS A 156 13.94 3.63 -12.98
N GLN A 157 14.12 3.81 -11.67
CA GLN A 157 14.53 5.11 -11.12
C GLN A 157 15.99 5.46 -11.48
N THR A 158 16.82 4.44 -11.74
CA THR A 158 18.20 4.56 -12.26
C THR A 158 18.31 3.97 -13.67
N LEU A 159 19.27 4.46 -14.46
CA LEU A 159 19.54 3.94 -15.81
C LEU A 159 19.98 2.47 -15.76
N ASP A 160 20.88 2.14 -14.85
CA ASP A 160 21.38 0.78 -14.67
C ASP A 160 20.26 -0.21 -14.30
N GLY A 161 19.34 0.19 -13.41
CA GLY A 161 18.18 -0.64 -13.05
C GLY A 161 17.25 -0.86 -14.24
N GLU A 162 16.97 0.20 -15.02
CA GLU A 162 16.16 0.09 -16.24
C GLU A 162 16.79 -0.88 -17.25
N GLU A 163 18.10 -0.80 -17.47
CA GLU A 163 18.80 -1.73 -18.36
C GLU A 163 18.77 -3.18 -17.87
N GLU A 164 18.88 -3.40 -16.55
CA GLU A 164 18.83 -4.74 -15.96
C GLU A 164 17.47 -5.41 -16.22
N PHE A 165 16.37 -4.69 -16.00
CA PHE A 165 15.03 -5.19 -16.26
C PHE A 165 14.73 -5.38 -17.75
N LYS A 166 15.21 -4.48 -18.63
CA LYS A 166 15.11 -4.68 -20.08
C LYS A 166 15.85 -5.93 -20.54
N LYS A 167 17.10 -6.12 -20.10
CA LYS A 167 17.89 -7.31 -20.43
C LYS A 167 17.18 -8.59 -20.01
N ARG A 168 16.62 -8.61 -18.80
CA ARG A 168 15.82 -9.75 -18.29
C ARG A 168 14.62 -10.06 -19.18
N TYR A 169 13.87 -9.03 -19.59
CA TYR A 169 12.71 -9.19 -20.47
C TYR A 169 13.12 -9.70 -21.86
N GLU A 170 14.17 -9.11 -22.45
CA GLU A 170 14.67 -9.46 -23.77
C GLU A 170 15.23 -10.89 -23.82
N SER A 171 15.98 -11.30 -22.80
CA SER A 171 16.60 -12.62 -22.70
C SER A 171 15.64 -13.73 -22.26
N TRP A 172 14.39 -13.40 -21.91
CA TRP A 172 13.40 -14.40 -21.49
C TRP A 172 13.03 -15.32 -22.66
N ASP A 173 13.22 -16.63 -22.48
CA ASP A 173 13.08 -17.67 -23.51
C ASP A 173 12.18 -18.84 -23.10
N ASP A 174 11.45 -18.72 -21.98
CA ASP A 174 10.48 -19.73 -21.56
C ASP A 174 9.27 -19.78 -22.52
N PRO A 175 8.96 -20.93 -23.12
CA PRO A 175 7.85 -21.06 -24.07
C PRO A 175 6.46 -21.10 -23.41
N GLU A 176 6.39 -21.41 -22.11
CA GLU A 176 5.14 -21.53 -21.35
C GLU A 176 4.79 -20.25 -20.58
N VAL A 177 5.81 -19.49 -20.18
CA VAL A 177 5.65 -18.26 -19.39
C VAL A 177 5.90 -17.02 -20.26
N PRO A 178 4.90 -16.12 -20.43
CA PRO A 178 5.09 -14.86 -21.16
C PRO A 178 6.21 -14.00 -20.57
N LYS A 179 6.86 -13.19 -21.42
CA LYS A 179 7.93 -12.27 -20.98
C LYS A 179 7.41 -11.26 -19.96
N PHE A 180 8.22 -10.99 -18.94
CA PHE A 180 7.94 -9.98 -17.92
C PHE A 180 9.23 -9.30 -17.45
N HIS A 181 9.09 -8.06 -17.00
CA HIS A 181 10.18 -7.31 -16.37
C HIS A 181 10.30 -7.74 -14.90
N TYR A 182 9.18 -7.78 -14.18
CA TYR A 182 9.15 -7.95 -12.73
C TYR A 182 8.55 -9.28 -12.31
N GLY A 183 9.35 -10.11 -11.61
CA GLY A 183 8.87 -11.34 -10.97
C GLY A 183 8.24 -11.10 -9.60
N SER A 184 8.59 -9.98 -8.95
CA SER A 184 7.91 -9.46 -7.77
C SER A 184 6.94 -8.34 -8.15
N HIS A 185 5.94 -8.10 -7.32
CA HIS A 185 4.95 -7.05 -7.52
C HIS A 185 5.18 -5.89 -6.57
N TYR A 186 4.78 -4.68 -6.98
CA TYR A 186 4.91 -3.47 -6.15
C TYR A 186 3.97 -3.43 -4.94
N SER A 187 2.99 -4.32 -4.88
CA SER A 187 1.98 -4.40 -3.82
C SER A 187 1.60 -5.84 -3.54
N SER A 188 1.70 -6.26 -2.29
CA SER A 188 1.30 -7.59 -1.81
C SER A 188 1.01 -7.53 -0.31
N ALA A 189 0.35 -8.55 0.22
CA ALA A 189 0.12 -8.65 1.66
C ALA A 189 1.43 -8.62 2.46
N GLY A 190 2.50 -9.26 1.94
CA GLY A 190 3.83 -9.23 2.55
C GLY A 190 4.40 -7.81 2.65
N ILE A 191 4.20 -6.97 1.62
CA ILE A 191 4.67 -5.58 1.60
C ILE A 191 3.90 -4.73 2.63
N VAL A 192 2.59 -4.91 2.72
CA VAL A 192 1.75 -4.19 3.69
C VAL A 192 2.15 -4.57 5.12
N LEU A 193 2.35 -5.86 5.38
CA LEU A 193 2.80 -6.35 6.68
C LEU A 193 4.26 -5.99 6.99
N PHE A 194 5.10 -5.79 5.97
CA PHE A 194 6.45 -5.27 6.13
C PHE A 194 6.42 -3.83 6.64
N TYR A 195 5.59 -2.96 6.05
CA TYR A 195 5.46 -1.57 6.50
C TYR A 195 4.76 -1.45 7.86
N LEU A 196 3.63 -2.14 8.05
CA LEU A 196 2.78 -1.99 9.24
C LEU A 196 3.17 -2.91 10.41
N LEU A 197 4.34 -3.56 10.32
CA LEU A 197 4.88 -4.50 11.30
C LEU A 197 4.72 -4.06 12.76
N ARG A 198 4.84 -2.76 13.04
CA ARG A 198 4.83 -2.17 14.40
C ARG A 198 3.42 -1.95 14.96
N LEU A 199 2.36 -2.16 14.19
CA LEU A 199 0.98 -1.91 14.59
C LEU A 199 0.19 -3.20 14.76
N PRO A 200 -0.53 -3.40 15.88
CA PRO A 200 -1.57 -4.42 15.97
C PRO A 200 -2.75 -4.07 15.06
N PRO A 201 -3.42 -5.07 14.45
CA PRO A 201 -3.13 -6.51 14.45
C PRO A 201 -2.03 -6.94 13.45
N PHE A 202 -1.46 -6.05 12.65
CA PHE A 202 -0.49 -6.38 11.59
C PHE A 202 0.79 -7.04 12.12
N SER A 203 1.25 -6.70 13.32
CA SER A 203 2.38 -7.38 13.97
C SER A 203 2.14 -8.89 14.12
N ALA A 204 0.97 -9.29 14.62
CA ALA A 204 0.60 -10.69 14.78
C ALA A 204 0.42 -11.39 13.43
N GLU A 205 -0.09 -10.68 12.42
CA GLU A 205 -0.25 -11.22 11.07
C GLU A 205 1.07 -11.40 10.33
N ASN A 206 2.02 -10.49 10.55
CA ASN A 206 3.39 -10.65 10.07
C ASN A 206 4.03 -11.91 10.68
N GLN A 207 3.92 -12.10 12.00
CA GLN A 207 4.43 -13.32 12.65
C GLN A 207 3.80 -14.59 12.08
N LYS A 208 2.48 -14.61 11.88
CA LYS A 208 1.79 -15.77 11.27
C LYS A 208 2.32 -16.07 9.87
N LEU A 209 2.52 -15.03 9.04
CA LEU A 209 3.08 -15.19 7.70
C LEU A 209 4.50 -15.80 7.74
N GLN A 210 5.26 -15.51 8.79
CA GLN A 210 6.64 -15.95 8.99
C GLN A 210 6.78 -17.21 9.87
N GLY A 211 5.71 -17.99 10.07
CA GLY A 211 5.75 -19.25 10.80
C GLY A 211 5.72 -19.12 12.33
N GLY A 212 5.25 -17.99 12.85
CA GLY A 212 4.97 -17.75 14.27
C GLY A 212 5.96 -16.85 14.99
N GLN A 213 6.98 -16.32 14.31
CA GLN A 213 7.97 -15.36 14.83
C GLN A 213 8.20 -14.25 13.81
N PHE A 214 8.85 -13.14 14.19
CA PHE A 214 9.24 -12.13 13.21
C PHE A 214 10.35 -12.66 12.29
N ASP A 215 10.44 -12.08 11.09
CA ASP A 215 11.53 -12.36 10.16
C ASP A 215 12.89 -11.88 10.73
N HIS A 216 13.99 -12.26 10.07
CA HIS A 216 15.33 -11.83 10.43
C HIS A 216 15.40 -10.30 10.48
N ALA A 217 16.02 -9.75 11.53
CA ALA A 217 16.07 -8.32 11.81
C ALA A 217 16.54 -7.46 10.61
N ASP A 218 17.55 -7.94 9.86
CA ASP A 218 18.08 -7.27 8.66
C ASP A 218 17.07 -7.17 7.50
N ARG A 219 16.04 -8.03 7.48
CA ARG A 219 14.98 -8.03 6.46
C ARG A 219 13.72 -7.29 6.91
N LEU A 220 13.62 -6.90 8.17
CA LEU A 220 12.50 -6.12 8.67
C LEU A 220 12.58 -4.67 8.19
N PHE A 221 11.43 -4.02 8.08
CA PHE A 221 11.38 -2.59 7.79
C PHE A 221 12.01 -1.82 8.93
N ASN A 222 13.23 -1.32 8.74
CA ASN A 222 14.00 -0.64 9.79
C ASN A 222 14.55 0.71 9.35
N SER A 223 14.56 1.03 8.06
CA SER A 223 15.11 2.28 7.52
C SER A 223 14.37 2.67 6.25
N VAL A 224 13.89 3.92 6.19
CA VAL A 224 13.20 4.44 4.99
C VAL A 224 14.19 4.56 3.83
N ARG A 225 15.39 5.07 4.10
CA ARG A 225 16.46 5.23 3.12
C ARG A 225 16.83 3.89 2.49
N ASP A 226 17.08 2.87 3.29
CA ASP A 226 17.52 1.57 2.77
C ASP A 226 16.39 0.86 2.03
N THR A 227 15.13 1.08 2.45
CA THR A 227 13.96 0.59 1.73
C THR A 227 13.82 1.25 0.35
N TRP A 228 14.04 2.57 0.25
CA TRP A 228 14.09 3.28 -1.02
C TRP A 228 15.21 2.76 -1.91
N LEU A 229 16.44 2.66 -1.39
CA LEU A 229 17.59 2.17 -2.15
C LEU A 229 17.41 0.73 -2.63
N SER A 230 16.78 -0.13 -1.83
CA SER A 230 16.45 -1.50 -2.21
C SER A 230 15.44 -1.55 -3.35
N ALA A 231 14.39 -0.71 -3.31
CA ALA A 231 13.31 -0.72 -4.29
C ALA A 231 13.62 0.05 -5.59
N ALA A 232 14.44 1.09 -5.52
CA ALA A 232 14.78 1.99 -6.63
C ALA A 232 16.19 1.72 -7.23
N GLY A 233 17.01 0.96 -6.52
CA GLY A 233 18.42 0.75 -6.84
C GLY A 233 18.68 -0.36 -7.85
N LYS A 234 19.98 -0.58 -8.10
CA LYS A 234 20.50 -1.64 -8.99
C LYS A 234 20.76 -2.93 -8.21
N GLY A 235 20.63 -4.08 -8.86
CA GLY A 235 21.08 -5.36 -8.33
C GLY A 235 20.12 -6.04 -7.37
N ASN A 236 18.97 -5.43 -7.06
CA ASN A 236 17.86 -6.09 -6.39
C ASN A 236 16.64 -6.16 -7.32
N THR A 237 16.62 -7.16 -8.21
CA THR A 237 15.49 -7.37 -9.13
C THR A 237 14.24 -7.97 -8.47
N SER A 238 14.33 -8.26 -7.17
CA SER A 238 13.25 -8.86 -6.38
C SER A 238 12.47 -7.83 -5.57
N ASP A 239 12.91 -6.56 -5.54
CA ASP A 239 12.28 -5.50 -4.77
C ASP A 239 11.92 -4.32 -5.67
N VAL A 240 10.63 -4.12 -5.90
CA VAL A 240 10.07 -2.97 -6.65
C VAL A 240 8.87 -2.39 -5.91
N LYS A 241 8.88 -2.48 -4.58
CA LYS A 241 7.76 -2.11 -3.69
C LYS A 241 7.37 -0.65 -3.86
N GLU A 242 6.08 -0.38 -4.08
CA GLU A 242 5.48 0.95 -3.96
C GLU A 242 5.00 1.19 -2.51
N LEU A 243 4.56 2.41 -2.22
CA LEU A 243 4.10 2.80 -0.88
C LEU A 243 2.64 2.42 -0.63
N ILE A 244 2.27 2.56 0.65
CA ILE A 244 0.89 2.49 1.16
C ILE A 244 0.43 3.89 1.62
N PRO A 245 -0.89 4.15 1.72
CA PRO A 245 -1.43 5.47 2.11
C PRO A 245 -0.88 6.01 3.45
N GLU A 246 -0.52 5.12 4.36
CA GLU A 246 -0.08 5.42 5.73
C GLU A 246 1.14 6.33 5.79
N PHE A 247 2.01 6.28 4.77
CA PHE A 247 3.15 7.18 4.62
C PHE A 247 2.76 8.66 4.49
N PHE A 248 1.48 8.97 4.34
CA PHE A 248 0.97 10.33 4.11
C PHE A 248 0.00 10.82 5.19
N TYR A 249 -0.27 10.03 6.24
CA TYR A 249 -1.12 10.47 7.35
C TYR A 249 -0.90 9.80 8.71
N MET A 250 -0.17 8.69 8.81
CA MET A 250 -0.06 7.92 10.05
C MET A 250 1.39 7.80 10.51
N PRO A 251 1.86 8.62 11.48
CA PRO A 251 3.23 8.49 12.00
C PRO A 251 3.44 7.21 12.82
N GLU A 252 2.39 6.64 13.39
CA GLU A 252 2.46 5.52 14.35
C GLU A 252 3.11 4.25 13.80
N PHE A 253 3.02 3.96 12.49
CA PHE A 253 3.62 2.73 11.95
C PHE A 253 5.16 2.76 11.94
N LEU A 254 5.76 3.94 12.14
CA LEU A 254 7.21 4.13 12.17
C LEU A 254 7.80 3.94 13.59
N GLU A 255 6.94 3.85 14.61
CA GLU A 255 7.36 3.83 16.02
C GLU A 255 7.00 2.49 16.67
N ASN A 256 7.96 1.85 17.34
CA ASN A 256 7.78 0.61 18.08
C ASN A 256 7.16 0.86 19.47
N ARG A 257 5.98 1.49 19.49
CA ARG A 257 5.28 1.86 20.75
C ARG A 257 4.87 0.66 21.61
N PHE A 258 4.79 -0.52 21.01
CA PHE A 258 4.40 -1.75 21.67
C PHE A 258 5.60 -2.55 22.21
N ASN A 259 6.83 -2.02 22.11
CA ASN A 259 8.05 -2.68 22.54
C ASN A 259 8.18 -4.11 21.99
N LEU A 260 7.86 -4.30 20.71
CA LEU A 260 8.01 -5.58 20.03
C LEU A 260 9.49 -5.96 20.01
N ASP A 261 9.80 -7.23 20.26
CA ASP A 261 11.14 -7.78 20.06
C ASP A 261 11.34 -8.05 18.55
N LEU A 262 11.92 -7.08 17.86
CA LEU A 262 12.19 -7.15 16.42
C LEU A 262 13.59 -7.70 16.11
N GLY A 263 14.29 -8.23 17.13
CA GLY A 263 15.60 -8.82 17.01
C GLY A 263 16.74 -7.82 16.83
N GLU A 264 17.91 -8.38 16.48
CA GLU A 264 19.18 -7.66 16.34
C GLU A 264 19.75 -7.95 14.94
N LYS A 265 20.16 -6.89 14.25
CA LYS A 265 20.81 -6.98 12.92
C LYS A 265 22.16 -7.66 13.05
N GLN A 266 22.72 -8.13 11.94
CA GLN A 266 24.09 -8.67 11.91
C GLN A 266 25.16 -7.65 12.35
N SER A 267 24.85 -6.35 12.25
CA SER A 267 25.69 -5.26 12.75
C SER A 267 25.72 -5.14 14.28
N GLY A 268 24.86 -5.87 15.00
CA GLY A 268 24.65 -5.75 16.45
C GLY A 268 23.64 -4.66 16.85
N GLU A 269 23.02 -3.99 15.88
CA GLU A 269 22.01 -2.97 16.15
C GLU A 269 20.63 -3.61 16.38
N LYS A 270 19.98 -3.28 17.49
CA LYS A 270 18.61 -3.72 17.76
C LYS A 270 17.61 -2.98 16.88
N VAL A 271 16.64 -3.72 16.34
CA VAL A 271 15.56 -3.13 15.56
C VAL A 271 14.49 -2.58 16.50
N GLY A 272 14.22 -1.28 16.39
CA GLY A 272 13.22 -0.56 17.19
C GLY A 272 12.34 0.30 16.29
N ASP A 273 12.34 1.61 16.54
CA ASP A 273 11.74 2.59 15.64
C ASP A 273 12.39 2.54 14.25
N VAL A 274 11.66 2.98 13.24
CA VAL A 274 12.18 3.09 11.88
C VAL A 274 13.16 4.26 11.81
N VAL A 275 14.35 4.02 11.25
CA VAL A 275 15.33 5.07 10.96
C VAL A 275 14.77 6.00 9.88
N LEU A 276 14.60 7.26 10.26
CA LEU A 276 14.08 8.34 9.43
C LEU A 276 15.21 9.14 8.78
N PRO A 277 14.95 9.78 7.62
CA PRO A 277 15.93 10.65 6.99
C PRO A 277 16.25 11.88 7.87
N PRO A 278 17.45 12.48 7.74
CA PRO A 278 17.89 13.58 8.62
C PRO A 278 16.95 14.79 8.63
N TRP A 279 16.38 15.15 7.48
CA TRP A 279 15.40 16.23 7.36
C TRP A 279 14.12 16.04 8.19
N ALA A 280 13.81 14.83 8.65
CA ALA A 280 12.70 14.55 9.57
C ALA A 280 13.05 14.82 11.05
N LYS A 281 14.33 15.08 11.36
CA LYS A 281 14.83 15.47 12.70
C LYS A 281 14.40 14.51 13.81
N GLY A 282 14.37 13.21 13.50
CA GLY A 282 13.94 12.16 14.42
C GLY A 282 12.44 12.16 14.75
N SER A 283 11.61 12.90 14.01
CA SER A 283 10.16 12.96 14.25
C SER A 283 9.38 12.25 13.15
N ALA A 284 8.69 11.17 13.50
CA ALA A 284 7.76 10.49 12.59
C ALA A 284 6.63 11.42 12.12
N ARG A 285 6.18 12.34 12.98
CA ARG A 285 5.16 13.34 12.62
C ARG A 285 5.67 14.31 11.56
N GLU A 286 6.90 14.80 11.70
CA GLU A 286 7.51 15.68 10.69
C GLU A 286 7.75 14.93 9.38
N PHE A 287 8.18 13.66 9.46
CA PHE A 287 8.31 12.79 8.30
C PHE A 287 7.00 12.70 7.49
N ILE A 288 5.90 12.34 8.16
CA ILE A 288 4.57 12.26 7.54
C ILE A 288 4.11 13.61 7.00
N ARG A 289 4.32 14.70 7.75
CA ARG A 289 3.97 16.05 7.32
C ARG A 289 4.69 16.42 6.03
N LYS A 290 5.99 16.14 5.92
CA LYS A 290 6.81 16.39 4.73
C LYS A 290 6.45 15.48 3.55
N HIS A 291 6.17 14.20 3.79
CA HIS A 291 5.63 13.32 2.75
C HIS A 291 4.30 13.83 2.21
N ARG A 292 3.41 14.33 3.08
CA ARG A 292 2.13 14.89 2.66
C ARG A 292 2.29 16.22 1.92
N GLU A 293 3.18 17.10 2.39
CA GLU A 293 3.55 18.35 1.72
C GLU A 293 4.10 18.08 0.30
N ALA A 294 4.99 17.09 0.16
CA ALA A 294 5.54 16.68 -1.12
C ALA A 294 4.46 16.11 -2.06
N LEU A 295 3.60 15.22 -1.57
CA LEU A 295 2.52 14.64 -2.37
C LEU A 295 1.56 15.69 -2.92
N GLU A 296 1.29 16.75 -2.17
CA GLU A 296 0.38 17.84 -2.57
C GLU A 296 1.11 19.03 -3.23
N SER A 297 2.40 18.88 -3.57
CA SER A 297 3.17 19.92 -4.25
C SER A 297 2.77 20.10 -5.71
N ASP A 298 3.10 21.25 -6.29
CA ASP A 298 2.86 21.55 -7.71
C ASP A 298 3.60 20.55 -8.61
N PHE A 299 4.86 20.24 -8.28
CA PHE A 299 5.64 19.24 -9.02
C PHE A 299 4.91 17.90 -9.12
N VAL A 300 4.37 17.39 -8.00
CA VAL A 300 3.63 16.12 -8.03
C VAL A 300 2.31 16.30 -8.77
N SER A 301 1.57 17.38 -8.55
CA SER A 301 0.29 17.63 -9.22
C SER A 301 0.43 17.64 -10.75
N GLU A 302 1.50 18.24 -11.27
CA GLU A 302 1.82 18.29 -12.70
C GLU A 302 2.24 16.94 -13.28
N ASN A 303 2.76 16.00 -12.47
CA ASN A 303 3.39 14.76 -12.95
C ASN A 303 2.69 13.46 -12.51
N LEU A 304 1.77 13.51 -11.54
CA LEU A 304 1.14 12.33 -10.93
C LEU A 304 0.36 11.47 -11.93
N HIS A 305 -0.21 12.09 -12.95
CA HIS A 305 -0.93 11.40 -14.02
C HIS A 305 -0.06 10.35 -14.73
N HIS A 306 1.25 10.57 -14.86
CA HIS A 306 2.18 9.59 -15.44
C HIS A 306 2.33 8.32 -14.59
N TRP A 307 2.36 8.46 -13.27
CA TRP A 307 2.37 7.30 -12.37
C TRP A 307 1.03 6.56 -12.41
N ILE A 308 -0.07 7.31 -12.48
CA ILE A 308 -1.41 6.72 -12.62
C ILE A 308 -1.51 5.94 -13.95
N ASP A 309 -0.89 6.40 -15.03
CA ASP A 309 -0.85 5.66 -16.29
C ASP A 309 -0.16 4.29 -16.16
N LEU A 310 0.87 4.17 -15.31
CA LEU A 310 1.57 2.92 -15.03
C LEU A 310 0.70 1.95 -14.21
N ILE A 311 0.00 2.46 -13.19
CA ILE A 311 -0.68 1.61 -12.19
C ILE A 311 -2.14 1.33 -12.56
N PHE A 312 -2.87 2.32 -13.07
CA PHE A 312 -4.31 2.25 -13.37
C PHE A 312 -4.65 2.57 -14.82
N GLY A 313 -3.70 3.09 -15.61
CA GLY A 313 -3.95 3.59 -16.96
C GLY A 313 -3.39 2.71 -18.07
N TYR A 314 -3.14 3.34 -19.22
CA TYR A 314 -2.86 2.62 -20.47
C TYR A 314 -1.48 1.94 -20.49
N LYS A 315 -0.53 2.37 -19.66
CA LYS A 315 0.80 1.76 -19.52
C LYS A 315 0.81 0.56 -18.57
N GLN A 316 -0.33 0.13 -18.05
CA GLN A 316 -0.43 -1.07 -17.22
C GLN A 316 -0.24 -2.37 -18.03
N ARG A 317 -0.64 -2.37 -19.31
CA ARG A 317 -0.67 -3.57 -20.17
C ARG A 317 -0.30 -3.29 -21.62
N GLY A 318 0.02 -4.36 -22.36
CA GLY A 318 0.30 -4.31 -23.80
C GLY A 318 1.58 -3.57 -24.14
N LYS A 319 1.70 -3.12 -25.39
CA LYS A 319 2.92 -2.50 -25.92
C LYS A 319 3.37 -1.26 -25.13
N ALA A 320 2.41 -0.46 -24.64
CA ALA A 320 2.72 0.71 -23.81
C ALA A 320 3.39 0.32 -22.47
N ALA A 321 3.02 -0.83 -21.89
CA ALA A 321 3.68 -1.37 -20.71
C ALA A 321 5.08 -1.91 -21.04
N GLU A 322 5.26 -2.56 -22.19
CA GLU A 322 6.58 -3.02 -22.64
C GLU A 322 7.55 -1.84 -22.83
N GLU A 323 7.11 -0.80 -23.53
CA GLU A 323 7.90 0.42 -23.76
C GLU A 323 8.21 1.17 -22.46
N ALA A 324 7.31 1.13 -21.47
CA ALA A 324 7.49 1.73 -20.16
C ALA A 324 8.25 0.83 -19.16
N VAL A 325 8.67 -0.38 -19.56
CA VAL A 325 9.32 -1.36 -18.68
C VAL A 325 8.42 -1.76 -17.51
N ASN A 326 7.11 -1.88 -17.73
CA ASN A 326 6.08 -2.00 -16.69
C ASN A 326 5.26 -3.32 -16.80
N VAL A 327 5.93 -4.41 -17.17
CA VAL A 327 5.27 -5.73 -17.32
C VAL A 327 5.60 -6.60 -16.11
N PHE A 328 4.57 -6.99 -15.36
CA PHE A 328 4.66 -7.87 -14.20
C PHE A 328 4.41 -9.33 -14.60
N TYR A 329 4.65 -10.25 -13.68
CA TYR A 329 4.38 -11.66 -13.89
C TYR A 329 2.91 -11.89 -14.28
N HIS A 330 2.67 -12.74 -15.28
CA HIS A 330 1.36 -12.83 -15.93
C HIS A 330 0.19 -13.16 -14.97
N TYR A 331 0.41 -13.92 -13.88
CA TYR A 331 -0.62 -14.22 -12.87
C TYR A 331 -1.04 -13.04 -12.01
N THR A 332 -0.32 -11.91 -12.00
CA THR A 332 -0.74 -10.74 -11.22
C THR A 332 -1.93 -10.03 -11.86
N TYR A 333 -2.19 -10.28 -13.14
CA TYR A 333 -3.19 -9.57 -13.92
C TYR A 333 -4.56 -10.23 -13.86
N GLU A 334 -5.61 -9.44 -13.59
CA GLU A 334 -7.00 -9.91 -13.68
C GLU A 334 -7.26 -10.58 -15.05
N GLY A 335 -7.93 -11.73 -15.01
CA GLY A 335 -8.34 -12.51 -16.19
C GLY A 335 -7.25 -13.35 -16.85
N SER A 336 -6.03 -13.39 -16.30
CA SER A 336 -4.91 -14.16 -16.87
C SER A 336 -5.02 -15.67 -16.65
N VAL A 337 -5.79 -16.11 -15.66
CA VAL A 337 -6.01 -17.53 -15.35
C VAL A 337 -7.48 -17.79 -15.11
N ASP A 338 -8.06 -18.73 -15.85
CA ASP A 338 -9.35 -19.32 -15.52
C ASP A 338 -9.13 -20.42 -14.47
N ILE A 339 -9.18 -20.03 -13.20
CA ILE A 339 -8.96 -20.92 -12.05
C ILE A 339 -10.01 -22.05 -11.98
N ASP A 340 -11.19 -21.85 -12.55
CA ASP A 340 -12.27 -22.84 -12.54
C ASP A 340 -12.07 -23.90 -13.64
N SER A 341 -11.35 -23.55 -14.71
CA SER A 341 -10.91 -24.52 -15.72
C SER A 341 -9.76 -25.44 -15.25
N VAL A 342 -9.06 -25.09 -14.17
CA VAL A 342 -7.94 -25.89 -13.63
C VAL A 342 -8.48 -27.08 -12.84
N THR A 343 -8.39 -28.28 -13.42
CA THR A 343 -8.90 -29.52 -12.83
C THR A 343 -7.96 -30.16 -11.81
N ASP A 344 -6.65 -29.92 -11.91
CA ASP A 344 -5.68 -30.43 -10.95
C ASP A 344 -5.69 -29.61 -9.64
N PRO A 345 -6.06 -30.20 -8.49
CA PRO A 345 -6.11 -29.49 -7.22
C PRO A 345 -4.76 -28.91 -6.78
N SER A 346 -3.65 -29.58 -7.11
CA SER A 346 -2.30 -29.14 -6.71
C SER A 346 -1.90 -27.88 -7.48
N LEU A 347 -2.05 -27.92 -8.81
CA LEU A 347 -1.83 -26.75 -9.67
C LEU A 347 -2.76 -25.59 -9.30
N LYS A 348 -4.04 -25.86 -9.04
CA LYS A 348 -5.01 -24.84 -8.60
C LYS A 348 -4.57 -24.18 -7.29
N ALA A 349 -4.15 -24.97 -6.30
CA ALA A 349 -3.64 -24.46 -5.03
C ALA A 349 -2.36 -23.62 -5.20
N SER A 350 -1.44 -24.06 -6.08
CA SER A 350 -0.20 -23.34 -6.39
C SER A 350 -0.47 -21.98 -7.04
N ILE A 351 -1.36 -21.92 -8.03
CA ILE A 351 -1.77 -20.67 -8.70
C ILE A 351 -2.42 -19.72 -7.70
N LEU A 352 -3.35 -20.21 -6.88
CA LEU A 352 -4.01 -19.40 -5.84
C LEU A 352 -2.99 -18.87 -4.82
N ALA A 353 -2.04 -19.69 -4.38
CA ALA A 353 -0.97 -19.24 -3.50
C ALA A 353 -0.10 -18.18 -4.17
N GLN A 354 0.17 -18.30 -5.47
CA GLN A 354 0.94 -17.31 -6.21
C GLN A 354 0.22 -15.97 -6.30
N ILE A 355 -1.07 -15.98 -6.67
CA ILE A 355 -1.92 -14.78 -6.74
C ILE A 355 -2.05 -14.09 -5.37
N ASN A 356 -2.22 -14.86 -4.30
CA ASN A 356 -2.43 -14.30 -2.96
C ASN A 356 -1.15 -13.72 -2.33
N HIS A 357 0.02 -14.32 -2.59
CA HIS A 357 1.26 -13.91 -1.93
C HIS A 357 2.15 -13.00 -2.77
N PHE A 358 2.11 -13.12 -4.10
CA PHE A 358 3.04 -12.41 -4.99
C PHE A 358 2.45 -11.16 -5.64
N GLY A 359 1.24 -10.78 -5.22
CA GLY A 359 0.62 -9.50 -5.56
C GLY A 359 -0.38 -9.58 -6.72
N GLN A 360 -1.34 -8.66 -6.70
CA GLN A 360 -2.38 -8.53 -7.70
C GLN A 360 -2.33 -7.12 -8.28
N THR A 361 -2.33 -6.99 -9.60
CA THR A 361 -2.36 -5.71 -10.30
C THR A 361 -3.79 -5.14 -10.22
N PRO A 362 -3.98 -3.85 -9.85
CA PRO A 362 -5.31 -3.25 -9.77
C PRO A 362 -6.03 -3.29 -11.13
N LYS A 363 -7.37 -3.22 -11.09
CA LYS A 363 -8.16 -3.10 -12.33
C LYS A 363 -7.75 -1.85 -13.11
N GLN A 364 -7.60 -1.99 -14.43
CA GLN A 364 -7.30 -0.87 -15.33
C GLN A 364 -8.53 0.05 -15.44
N LEU A 365 -8.33 1.33 -15.14
CA LEU A 365 -9.37 2.36 -15.13
C LEU A 365 -9.37 3.19 -16.42
N PHE A 366 -8.20 3.43 -17.01
CA PHE A 366 -8.04 4.28 -18.19
C PHE A 366 -7.32 3.53 -19.32
N SER A 367 -7.85 3.65 -20.53
CA SER A 367 -7.28 3.02 -21.73
C SER A 367 -6.49 4.00 -22.61
N ASN A 368 -6.54 5.29 -22.29
CA ASN A 368 -5.86 6.38 -22.99
C ASN A 368 -5.03 7.17 -21.98
N PRO A 369 -4.01 7.93 -22.44
CA PRO A 369 -3.29 8.89 -21.59
C PRO A 369 -4.26 9.83 -20.88
N MET A 370 -4.01 10.08 -19.59
CA MET A 370 -4.88 10.88 -18.73
C MET A 370 -4.72 12.38 -18.90
#